data_AF-A0A9Q2S3I0-F1
#
_entry.id   AF-A0A9Q2S3I0-F1
#
_cell.length_a   1.000
_cell.length_b   1.000
_cell.length_c   1.000
_cell.angle_alpha   90.00
_cell.angle_beta   90.00
_cell.angle_gamma   90.00
#
_symmetry.space_group_name_H-M   'P 1'
#
loop_
_entity.id
_entity.type
_entity.pdbx_description
1 polymer ?
#
loop_
_entity_poly.entity_id
_entity_poly.type
_entity_poly.pdbx_seq_one_letter_code
_entity_poly.pdbx_strand_id
1 'polypeptide(L)'
;MSNSNGTMLTGSVGREGNNRKEDVETVQSLLNSLMPINRLKLAIDGRNGPKTMGAISDFQTKVCKFRKADSRVDPGGRTWLALKNDASAALWAQASSMAPDMPSRPVQESVPIDVPRSTGLDLINDRSAMAVFFPHLKQREGIITHFYCDNKDLVTIGIGSLVDMDGTLSQRDNFGRSQCRELLNTWRVQFLESDGSIASEESVFSDWKRVRDGKVGARASANIARLRISKSSAEALARKQIAYFANGMCRKYPYARQLHTWIQMALIDTRWNPAKRNPWGTTSLVNKMWKLLDIGKPTFDPIGAHALFVEGWKGRGTPAYQVRVAWRNERFLEGAMRMIA
;
A
#
# COMPACT_ATOMS: atom_id res chain seq x y z
N MET A 1 -17.07 43.59 -3.91
CA MET A 1 -18.32 42.81 -3.96
C MET A 1 -18.23 41.89 -5.17
N SER A 2 -18.14 40.59 -4.96
CA SER A 2 -18.11 39.59 -6.03
C SER A 2 -19.09 38.49 -5.65
N ASN A 3 -20.15 38.36 -6.44
CA ASN A 3 -21.36 37.58 -6.18
C ASN A 3 -21.11 36.11 -5.80
N SER A 4 -21.46 35.75 -4.56
CA SER A 4 -21.76 34.39 -4.17
C SER A 4 -23.16 34.00 -4.69
N ASN A 5 -23.28 33.81 -6.01
CA ASN A 5 -24.41 33.06 -6.57
C ASN A 5 -24.28 31.61 -6.08
N GLY A 6 -24.88 31.35 -4.93
CA GLY A 6 -24.91 30.03 -4.31
C GLY A 6 -25.69 29.07 -5.18
N THR A 7 -24.97 28.27 -5.97
CA THR A 7 -25.49 27.04 -6.55
C THR A 7 -25.88 26.11 -5.40
N MET A 8 -27.17 26.07 -5.08
CA MET A 8 -27.73 24.98 -4.29
C MET A 8 -27.48 23.66 -5.03
N LEU A 9 -27.11 22.61 -4.30
CA LEU A 9 -27.07 21.27 -4.87
C LEU A 9 -28.47 20.91 -5.39
N THR A 10 -28.53 20.40 -6.61
CA THR A 10 -29.80 20.00 -7.25
C THR A 10 -30.23 18.58 -6.85
N GLY A 11 -29.32 17.81 -6.26
CA GLY A 11 -29.53 16.50 -5.66
C GLY A 11 -28.45 16.17 -4.63
N SER A 12 -28.62 15.07 -3.91
CA SER A 12 -27.64 14.64 -2.91
C SER A 12 -26.38 14.05 -3.53
N VAL A 13 -25.26 14.19 -2.83
CA VAL A 13 -23.93 13.73 -3.26
C VAL A 13 -23.34 12.81 -2.21
N GLY A 14 -22.69 11.73 -2.61
CA GLY A 14 -22.10 10.75 -1.70
C GLY A 14 -22.86 9.43 -1.69
N ARG A 15 -22.76 8.68 -0.59
CA ARG A 15 -23.35 7.34 -0.47
C ARG A 15 -24.84 7.37 -0.78
N GLU A 16 -25.25 6.55 -1.74
CA GLU A 16 -26.64 6.41 -2.22
C GLU A 16 -27.28 7.74 -2.69
N GLY A 17 -26.44 8.76 -2.97
CA GLY A 17 -26.88 10.05 -3.47
C GLY A 17 -27.23 10.03 -4.96
N ASN A 18 -27.94 11.07 -5.41
CA ASN A 18 -28.23 11.27 -6.83
C ASN A 18 -26.94 11.41 -7.65
N ASN A 19 -25.86 11.92 -7.04
CA ASN A 19 -24.51 11.99 -7.61
C ASN A 19 -24.47 12.59 -9.02
N ARG A 20 -25.28 13.64 -9.25
CA ARG A 20 -25.21 14.43 -10.49
C ARG A 20 -23.81 15.03 -10.60
N LYS A 21 -23.25 14.99 -11.79
CA LYS A 21 -21.84 15.34 -12.03
C LYS A 21 -21.50 16.72 -11.47
N GLU A 22 -22.35 17.71 -11.75
CA GLU A 22 -22.19 19.11 -11.36
C GLU A 22 -22.25 19.29 -9.83
N ASP A 23 -23.15 18.55 -9.17
CA ASP A 23 -23.27 18.53 -7.70
C ASP A 23 -22.02 17.88 -7.07
N VAL A 24 -21.49 16.81 -7.67
CA VAL A 24 -20.27 16.13 -7.20
C VAL A 24 -19.05 17.03 -7.36
N GLU A 25 -18.89 17.71 -8.50
CA GLU A 25 -17.79 18.67 -8.72
C GLU A 25 -17.86 19.83 -7.71
N THR A 26 -19.07 20.31 -7.40
CA THR A 26 -19.29 21.34 -6.38
C THR A 26 -18.82 20.86 -5.01
N VAL A 27 -19.23 19.66 -4.58
CA VAL A 27 -18.81 19.09 -3.29
C VAL A 27 -17.31 18.80 -3.25
N GLN A 28 -16.72 18.26 -4.32
CA GLN A 28 -15.27 18.05 -4.43
C GLN A 28 -14.50 19.36 -4.30
N SER A 29 -14.96 20.42 -4.94
CA SER A 29 -14.35 21.75 -4.89
C SER A 29 -14.41 22.35 -3.48
N LEU A 30 -15.56 22.27 -2.80
CA LEU A 30 -15.73 22.77 -1.44
C LEU A 30 -14.95 21.95 -0.40
N LEU A 31 -14.93 20.62 -0.55
CA LEU A 31 -14.07 19.78 0.30
C LEU A 31 -12.61 20.17 0.09
N ASN A 32 -12.19 20.37 -1.16
CA ASN A 32 -10.84 20.81 -1.46
C ASN A 32 -10.52 22.19 -0.89
N SER A 33 -11.40 23.19 -0.99
CA SER A 33 -11.09 24.52 -0.45
C SER A 33 -10.90 24.49 1.07
N LEU A 34 -11.69 23.69 1.78
CA LEU A 34 -11.63 23.56 3.25
C LEU A 34 -10.58 22.56 3.74
N MET A 35 -10.03 21.73 2.85
CA MET A 35 -9.18 20.61 3.24
C MET A 35 -7.84 21.07 3.84
N PRO A 36 -7.46 20.64 5.04
CA PRO A 36 -6.17 20.98 5.64
C PRO A 36 -5.01 20.38 4.83
N ILE A 37 -3.83 21.00 4.95
CA ILE A 37 -2.64 20.73 4.13
C ILE A 37 -2.11 19.29 4.23
N ASN A 38 -2.46 18.57 5.30
CA ASN A 38 -2.06 17.19 5.55
C ASN A 38 -2.97 16.14 4.88
N ARG A 39 -3.95 16.56 4.07
CA ARG A 39 -4.82 15.67 3.29
C ARG A 39 -4.62 15.91 1.80
N LEU A 40 -4.76 14.85 1.02
CA LEU A 40 -4.70 14.93 -0.43
C LEU A 40 -6.02 15.48 -0.99
N LYS A 41 -5.93 16.56 -1.77
CA LYS A 41 -7.08 17.13 -2.49
C LYS A 41 -7.67 16.09 -3.46
N LEU A 42 -8.98 16.10 -3.60
CA LEU A 42 -9.73 15.29 -4.56
C LEU A 42 -9.49 15.81 -5.98
N ALA A 43 -9.54 14.93 -6.97
CA ALA A 43 -9.77 15.37 -8.34
C ALA A 43 -11.22 15.91 -8.43
N ILE A 44 -11.41 17.07 -9.08
CA ILE A 44 -12.73 17.64 -9.37
C ILE A 44 -13.18 17.02 -10.70
N ASP A 45 -13.64 15.78 -10.64
CA ASP A 45 -13.96 14.96 -11.82
C ASP A 45 -15.45 14.62 -11.94
N GLY A 46 -16.25 15.08 -10.98
CA GLY A 46 -17.69 14.82 -10.90
C GLY A 46 -18.04 13.36 -10.63
N ARG A 47 -17.07 12.53 -10.22
CA ARG A 47 -17.29 11.11 -9.91
C ARG A 47 -17.33 10.91 -8.40
N ASN A 48 -18.47 10.40 -7.92
CA ASN A 48 -18.61 10.01 -6.52
C ASN A 48 -17.93 8.65 -6.26
N GLY A 49 -16.60 8.65 -6.23
CA GLY A 49 -15.79 7.48 -5.90
C GLY A 49 -15.45 7.35 -4.40
N PRO A 50 -14.72 6.29 -4.00
CA PRO A 50 -14.34 6.06 -2.61
C PRO A 50 -13.58 7.23 -1.95
N LYS A 51 -12.81 8.00 -2.73
CA LYS A 51 -12.10 9.19 -2.24
C LYS A 51 -13.08 10.32 -1.86
N THR A 52 -14.05 10.63 -2.72
CA THR A 52 -15.09 11.64 -2.43
C THR A 52 -15.93 11.22 -1.22
N MET A 53 -16.41 9.98 -1.17
CA MET A 53 -17.16 9.46 -0.02
C MET A 53 -16.32 9.48 1.28
N GLY A 54 -15.04 9.12 1.20
CA GLY A 54 -14.13 9.16 2.34
C GLY A 54 -13.91 10.59 2.86
N ALA A 55 -13.71 11.55 1.97
CA ALA A 55 -13.56 12.96 2.34
C ALA A 55 -14.84 13.54 2.96
N ILE A 56 -16.03 13.19 2.43
CA ILE A 56 -17.32 13.57 3.04
C ILE A 56 -17.41 12.98 4.45
N SER A 57 -17.10 11.69 4.60
CA SER A 57 -17.17 10.99 5.89
C SER A 57 -16.25 11.61 6.94
N ASP A 58 -15.03 11.94 6.55
CA ASP A 58 -14.04 12.55 7.43
C ASP A 58 -14.47 13.98 7.81
N PHE A 59 -14.90 14.79 6.85
CA PHE A 59 -15.45 16.12 7.10
C PHE A 59 -16.63 16.10 8.07
N GLN A 60 -17.58 15.18 7.87
CA GLN A 60 -18.73 14.99 8.75
C GLN A 60 -18.33 14.62 10.18
N THR A 61 -17.37 13.73 10.34
CA THR A 61 -16.91 13.30 11.65
C THR A 61 -16.14 14.42 12.36
N LYS A 62 -15.26 15.10 11.63
CA LYS A 62 -14.29 16.05 12.20
C LYS A 62 -14.85 17.45 12.37
N VAL A 63 -15.64 17.92 11.41
CA VAL A 63 -16.22 19.27 11.38
C VAL A 63 -17.66 19.25 11.85
N CYS A 64 -18.51 18.40 11.27
CA CYS A 64 -19.93 18.35 11.64
C CYS A 64 -20.20 17.61 12.96
N LYS A 65 -19.16 16.98 13.55
CA LYS A 65 -19.22 16.18 14.80
C LYS A 65 -20.25 15.06 14.77
N PHE A 66 -20.51 14.48 13.59
CA PHE A 66 -21.40 13.34 13.48
C PHE A 66 -20.78 12.12 14.18
N ARG A 67 -21.52 11.51 15.10
CA ARG A 67 -21.09 10.28 15.78
C ARG A 67 -20.92 9.11 14.80
N LYS A 68 -21.76 9.07 13.76
CA LYS A 68 -21.68 8.12 12.65
C LYS A 68 -21.85 8.89 11.35
N ALA A 69 -20.75 9.14 10.65
CA ALA A 69 -20.78 9.74 9.33
C ALA A 69 -21.40 8.77 8.32
N ASP A 70 -22.26 9.29 7.45
CA ASP A 70 -23.00 8.53 6.43
C ASP A 70 -22.35 8.64 5.04
N SER A 71 -21.34 9.51 4.89
CA SER A 71 -20.67 9.81 3.62
C SER A 71 -21.61 10.45 2.59
N ARG A 72 -22.62 11.21 3.01
CA ARG A 72 -23.63 11.84 2.15
C ARG A 72 -23.84 13.34 2.45
N VAL A 73 -24.02 14.14 1.41
CA VAL A 73 -24.34 15.57 1.47
C VAL A 73 -25.70 15.79 0.83
N ASP A 74 -26.69 16.16 1.63
CA ASP A 74 -28.03 16.52 1.14
C ASP A 74 -28.17 18.04 0.93
N PRO A 75 -28.93 18.49 -0.11
CA PRO A 75 -29.23 19.91 -0.31
C PRO A 75 -29.85 20.53 0.94
N GLY A 76 -29.31 21.66 1.40
CA GLY A 76 -29.77 22.33 2.62
C GLY A 76 -29.41 21.62 3.95
N GLY A 77 -28.82 20.43 3.89
CA GLY A 77 -28.45 19.66 5.07
C GLY A 77 -27.25 20.23 5.84
N ARG A 78 -27.02 19.72 7.06
CA ARG A 78 -25.95 20.22 7.95
C ARG A 78 -24.56 20.14 7.31
N THR A 79 -24.24 19.05 6.60
CA THR A 79 -22.96 18.90 5.90
C THR A 79 -22.81 19.93 4.78
N TRP A 80 -23.89 20.19 4.03
CA TRP A 80 -23.90 21.22 3.00
C TRP A 80 -23.68 22.62 3.56
N LEU A 81 -24.36 22.96 4.67
CA LEU A 81 -24.18 24.25 5.34
C LEU A 81 -22.74 24.42 5.86
N ALA A 82 -22.14 23.36 6.43
CA ALA A 82 -20.77 23.39 6.90
C ALA A 82 -19.75 23.52 5.75
N LEU A 83 -19.98 22.89 4.59
CA LEU A 83 -19.11 23.01 3.42
C LEU A 83 -19.08 24.43 2.83
N LYS A 84 -20.11 25.23 3.08
CA LYS A 84 -20.18 26.64 2.64
C LYS A 84 -19.67 27.63 3.68
N ASN A 85 -19.17 27.16 4.82
CA ASN A 85 -18.66 28.01 5.88
C ASN A 85 -17.13 27.89 5.95
N ASP A 86 -16.43 28.97 5.64
CA ASP A 86 -14.95 28.99 5.62
C ASP A 86 -14.33 28.70 7.00
N ALA A 87 -15.05 28.96 8.10
CA ALA A 87 -14.60 28.60 9.44
C ALA A 87 -14.43 27.07 9.62
N SER A 88 -15.08 26.27 8.77
CA SER A 88 -14.92 24.82 8.73
C SER A 88 -13.48 24.39 8.43
N ALA A 89 -12.69 25.20 7.71
CA ALA A 89 -11.30 24.88 7.41
C ALA A 89 -10.45 24.79 8.70
N ALA A 90 -10.60 25.75 9.61
CA ALA A 90 -9.91 25.78 10.89
C ALA A 90 -10.33 24.60 11.78
N LEU A 91 -11.64 24.31 11.85
CA LEU A 91 -12.17 23.18 12.59
C LEU A 91 -11.65 21.84 12.05
N TRP A 92 -11.56 21.70 10.72
CA TRP A 92 -11.05 20.49 10.10
C TRP A 92 -9.57 20.31 10.38
N ALA A 93 -8.78 21.39 10.30
CA ALA A 93 -7.37 21.38 10.65
C ALA A 93 -7.15 20.97 12.13
N GLN A 94 -7.86 21.62 13.06
CA GLN A 94 -7.70 21.37 14.50
C GLN A 94 -8.15 19.96 14.93
N ALA A 95 -9.27 19.47 14.41
CA ALA A 95 -9.74 18.12 14.70
C ALA A 95 -8.81 17.01 14.14
N SER A 96 -7.87 17.40 13.28
CA SER A 96 -6.87 16.52 12.67
C SER A 96 -5.53 16.52 13.39
N SER A 97 -5.24 17.56 14.18
CA SER A 97 -4.09 17.59 15.08
C SER A 97 -4.39 17.00 16.46
N MET A 98 -5.67 16.96 16.88
CA MET A 98 -6.09 16.49 18.22
C MET A 98 -6.50 15.00 18.31
N ALA A 99 -5.87 14.08 17.58
CA ALA A 99 -6.11 12.65 17.84
C ALA A 99 -5.60 12.28 19.25
N PRO A 100 -6.37 11.57 20.09
CA PRO A 100 -6.07 11.45 21.52
C PRO A 100 -4.84 10.57 21.80
N ASP A 101 -4.05 11.04 22.76
CA ASP A 101 -2.94 10.36 23.43
C ASP A 101 -3.37 8.95 23.87
N MET A 102 -2.65 7.92 23.39
CA MET A 102 -2.79 6.54 23.87
C MET A 102 -1.73 6.29 24.94
N PRO A 103 -2.07 5.59 26.05
CA PRO A 103 -1.15 5.43 27.17
C PRO A 103 0.08 4.61 26.76
N SER A 104 1.26 5.17 27.06
CA SER A 104 2.58 4.61 26.82
C SER A 104 2.74 3.24 27.47
N ARG A 105 3.02 2.21 26.67
CA ARG A 105 3.45 0.88 27.14
C ARG A 105 4.94 0.94 27.53
N PRO A 106 5.41 0.20 28.55
CA PRO A 106 6.79 0.30 29.00
C PRO A 106 7.75 -0.09 27.88
N VAL A 107 8.77 0.74 27.67
CA VAL A 107 9.84 0.53 26.71
C VAL A 107 10.64 -0.69 27.16
N GLN A 108 10.47 -1.82 26.47
CA GLN A 108 11.51 -2.84 26.45
C GLN A 108 12.61 -2.33 25.54
N GLU A 109 13.79 -2.09 26.12
CA GLU A 109 15.00 -1.72 25.40
C GLU A 109 15.26 -2.70 24.26
N SER A 110 15.06 -2.23 23.04
CA SER A 110 15.50 -2.93 21.84
C SER A 110 17.02 -2.86 21.77
N VAL A 111 17.66 -4.02 21.72
CA VAL A 111 19.07 -4.20 21.37
C VAL A 111 19.37 -3.40 20.09
N PRO A 112 20.43 -2.57 20.04
CA PRO A 112 20.75 -1.79 18.84
C PRO A 112 21.18 -2.74 17.73
N ILE A 113 20.34 -2.91 16.70
CA ILE A 113 20.84 -3.30 15.40
C ILE A 113 21.44 -2.03 14.81
N ASP A 114 22.76 -1.98 14.74
CA ASP A 114 23.52 -0.88 14.19
C ASP A 114 23.30 -0.82 12.67
N VAL A 115 22.15 -0.27 12.26
CA VAL A 115 21.89 0.12 10.88
C VAL A 115 22.33 1.58 10.79
N PRO A 116 23.35 1.91 9.99
CA PRO A 116 23.81 3.29 9.84
C PRO A 116 22.62 4.19 9.51
N ARG A 117 22.44 5.27 10.29
CA ARG A 117 21.47 6.33 9.97
C ARG A 117 21.83 6.91 8.61
N SER A 118 21.19 6.38 7.56
CA SER A 118 21.35 6.93 6.22
C SER A 118 20.57 8.22 6.16
N THR A 119 21.26 9.31 5.84
CA THR A 119 20.73 10.65 5.56
C THR A 119 19.87 10.72 4.27
N GLY A 120 19.36 9.58 3.79
CA GLY A 120 18.50 9.48 2.62
C GLY A 120 17.04 9.25 2.99
N LEU A 121 16.13 9.62 2.09
CA LEU A 121 14.71 9.25 2.09
C LEU A 121 14.59 7.72 2.07
N ASP A 122 14.55 7.08 3.24
CA ASP A 122 14.35 5.63 3.34
C ASP A 122 12.85 5.34 3.37
N LEU A 123 12.36 4.59 2.36
CA LEU A 123 10.95 4.19 2.27
C LEU A 123 10.43 3.56 3.56
N ILE A 124 11.25 2.78 4.27
CA ILE A 124 10.83 2.07 5.49
C ILE A 124 10.56 3.07 6.63
N ASN A 125 11.33 4.15 6.68
CA ASN A 125 11.28 5.17 7.73
C ASN A 125 10.36 6.35 7.37
N ASP A 126 9.97 6.48 6.10
CA ASP A 126 8.98 7.45 5.65
C ASP A 126 7.57 6.99 6.02
N ARG A 127 7.05 7.54 7.12
CA ARG A 127 5.70 7.25 7.63
C ARG A 127 4.61 7.58 6.60
N SER A 128 4.77 8.66 5.83
CA SER A 128 3.78 9.10 4.86
C SER A 128 3.71 8.12 3.69
N ALA A 129 4.88 7.70 3.17
CA ALA A 129 4.95 6.69 2.13
C ALA A 129 4.42 5.33 2.62
N MET A 130 4.79 4.89 3.83
CA MET A 130 4.31 3.62 4.39
C MET A 130 2.82 3.63 4.72
N ALA A 131 2.25 4.78 5.10
CA ALA A 131 0.81 4.94 5.32
C ALA A 131 0.00 4.81 4.02
N VAL A 132 0.61 5.02 2.86
CA VAL A 132 0.00 4.76 1.55
C VAL A 132 0.29 3.33 1.08
N PHE A 133 1.56 2.92 1.12
CA PHE A 133 2.00 1.67 0.52
C PHE A 133 1.43 0.44 1.22
N PHE A 134 1.50 0.42 2.55
CA PHE A 134 1.13 -0.76 3.31
C PHE A 134 -0.37 -1.08 3.24
N PRO A 135 -1.29 -0.09 3.38
CA PRO A 135 -2.70 -0.33 3.14
C PRO A 135 -3.02 -0.76 1.70
N HIS A 136 -2.33 -0.21 0.70
CA HIS A 136 -2.49 -0.61 -0.70
C HIS A 136 -2.13 -2.10 -0.90
N LEU A 137 -0.97 -2.53 -0.39
CA LEU A 137 -0.58 -3.95 -0.40
C LEU A 137 -1.61 -4.83 0.30
N LYS A 138 -2.02 -4.44 1.51
CA LYS A 138 -2.99 -5.19 2.32
C LYS A 138 -4.36 -5.31 1.66
N GLN A 139 -4.88 -4.22 1.09
CA GLN A 139 -6.16 -4.22 0.38
C GLN A 139 -6.11 -5.15 -0.83
N ARG A 140 -4.96 -5.20 -1.51
CA ARG A 140 -4.80 -5.92 -2.76
C ARG A 140 -4.54 -7.42 -2.59
N GLU A 141 -3.63 -7.80 -1.68
CA GLU A 141 -3.28 -9.20 -1.45
C GLU A 141 -4.13 -9.87 -0.36
N GLY A 142 -4.81 -9.08 0.47
CA GLY A 142 -5.46 -9.57 1.68
C GLY A 142 -4.48 -9.93 2.79
N ILE A 143 -5.02 -10.41 3.93
CA ILE A 143 -4.23 -10.98 5.02
C ILE A 143 -4.69 -12.42 5.21
N ILE A 144 -3.85 -13.38 4.81
CA ILE A 144 -4.13 -14.81 4.97
C ILE A 144 -3.21 -15.36 6.05
N THR A 145 -3.81 -15.83 7.14
CA THR A 145 -3.11 -16.27 8.36
C THR A 145 -2.70 -17.73 8.36
N HIS A 146 -2.78 -18.41 7.20
CA HIS A 146 -2.39 -19.80 7.00
C HIS A 146 -1.67 -19.92 5.66
N PHE A 147 -0.94 -21.02 5.46
CA PHE A 147 -0.44 -21.35 4.13
C PHE A 147 -1.60 -21.56 3.16
N TYR A 148 -1.48 -21.04 1.95
CA TYR A 148 -2.49 -21.18 0.91
C TYR A 148 -1.84 -21.29 -0.48
N CYS A 149 -2.48 -21.96 -1.43
CA CYS A 149 -2.01 -21.89 -2.82
C CYS A 149 -2.59 -20.67 -3.52
N ASP A 150 -1.71 -19.92 -4.18
CA ASP A 150 -2.09 -18.78 -5.03
C ASP A 150 -2.71 -19.24 -6.35
N ASN A 151 -2.96 -18.31 -7.27
CA ASN A 151 -3.56 -18.61 -8.58
C ASN A 151 -2.61 -19.35 -9.55
N LYS A 152 -1.39 -19.68 -9.12
CA LYS A 152 -0.41 -20.49 -9.85
C LYS A 152 -0.12 -21.81 -9.13
N ASP A 153 -0.93 -22.18 -8.15
CA ASP A 153 -0.73 -23.36 -7.33
C ASP A 153 0.60 -23.37 -6.55
N LEU A 154 1.08 -22.18 -6.17
CA LEU A 154 2.28 -22.01 -5.36
C LEU A 154 1.91 -21.60 -3.93
N VAL A 155 2.51 -22.27 -2.94
CA VAL A 155 2.22 -21.98 -1.54
C VAL A 155 2.71 -20.57 -1.17
N THR A 156 1.82 -19.84 -0.52
CA THR A 156 1.94 -18.43 -0.14
C THR A 156 1.38 -18.25 1.28
N ILE A 157 1.79 -17.19 1.99
CA ILE A 157 1.25 -16.84 3.31
C ILE A 157 1.18 -15.32 3.50
N GLY A 158 0.39 -14.86 4.48
CA GLY A 158 0.38 -13.48 4.92
C GLY A 158 -0.20 -12.55 3.87
N ILE A 159 0.54 -11.48 3.56
CA ILE A 159 0.20 -10.48 2.54
C ILE A 159 0.99 -10.84 1.27
N GLY A 160 0.56 -11.91 0.58
CA GLY A 160 1.15 -12.33 -0.69
C GLY A 160 2.62 -12.78 -0.62
N SER A 161 3.10 -13.26 0.52
CA SER A 161 4.47 -13.73 0.68
C SER A 161 4.62 -15.15 0.10
N LEU A 162 5.18 -15.25 -1.10
CA LEU A 162 5.43 -16.53 -1.78
C LEU A 162 6.47 -17.35 -1.00
N VAL A 163 6.16 -18.61 -0.72
CA VAL A 163 7.01 -19.55 0.07
C VAL A 163 7.21 -20.86 -0.68
N ASP A 164 7.17 -20.79 -2.00
CA ASP A 164 7.26 -21.92 -2.92
C ASP A 164 7.87 -21.45 -4.26
N MET A 165 8.12 -22.40 -5.16
CA MET A 165 8.66 -22.13 -6.49
C MET A 165 8.07 -23.08 -7.53
N ASP A 166 8.15 -22.67 -8.80
CA ASP A 166 7.94 -23.60 -9.91
C ASP A 166 9.12 -24.58 -9.99
N GLY A 167 8.86 -25.87 -10.18
CA GLY A 167 9.91 -26.89 -10.28
C GLY A 167 9.39 -28.31 -10.09
N THR A 168 10.30 -29.28 -10.10
CA THR A 168 9.98 -30.67 -9.75
C THR A 168 9.56 -30.78 -8.28
N LEU A 169 8.87 -31.88 -7.91
CA LEU A 169 8.44 -32.09 -6.53
C LEU A 169 9.61 -32.03 -5.52
N SER A 170 10.75 -32.61 -5.87
CA SER A 170 11.95 -32.58 -5.03
C SER A 170 12.53 -31.18 -4.88
N GLN A 171 12.59 -30.41 -5.99
CA GLN A 171 13.03 -29.01 -5.94
C GLN A 171 12.12 -28.17 -5.04
N ARG A 172 10.80 -28.36 -5.17
CA ARG A 172 9.80 -27.68 -4.32
C ARG A 172 9.92 -28.09 -2.86
N ASP A 173 10.06 -29.39 -2.55
CA ASP A 173 10.26 -29.86 -1.17
C ASP A 173 11.49 -29.21 -0.53
N ASN A 174 12.62 -29.18 -1.23
CA ASN A 174 13.85 -28.57 -0.73
C ASN A 174 13.69 -27.05 -0.52
N PHE A 175 13.10 -26.36 -1.50
CA PHE A 175 12.86 -24.93 -1.40
C PHE A 175 11.86 -24.58 -0.29
N GLY A 176 10.71 -25.26 -0.24
CA GLY A 176 9.69 -25.08 0.78
C GLY A 176 10.22 -25.30 2.19
N ARG A 177 11.06 -26.32 2.40
CA ARG A 177 11.73 -26.57 3.68
C ARG A 177 12.65 -25.40 4.06
N SER A 178 13.46 -24.92 3.12
CA SER A 178 14.30 -23.73 3.32
C SER A 178 13.48 -22.49 3.67
N GLN A 179 12.37 -22.24 2.95
CA GLN A 179 11.51 -21.08 3.22
C GLN A 179 10.80 -21.18 4.57
N CYS A 180 10.33 -22.36 4.98
CA CYS A 180 9.75 -22.57 6.31
C CYS A 180 10.77 -22.25 7.41
N ARG A 181 12.01 -22.72 7.27
CA ARG A 181 13.11 -22.39 8.19
C ARG A 181 13.40 -20.89 8.21
N GLU A 182 13.42 -20.25 7.04
CA GLU A 182 13.63 -18.80 6.93
C GLU A 182 12.54 -18.01 7.66
N LEU A 183 11.27 -18.40 7.50
CA LEU A 183 10.13 -17.79 8.19
C LEU A 183 10.28 -17.82 9.71
N LEU A 184 10.68 -18.97 10.25
CA LEU A 184 10.86 -19.17 11.69
C LEU A 184 12.09 -18.42 12.22
N ASN A 185 13.24 -18.60 11.56
CA ASN A 185 14.53 -18.22 12.14
C ASN A 185 14.96 -16.80 11.76
N THR A 186 14.73 -16.40 10.52
CA THR A 186 15.10 -15.08 10.01
C THR A 186 13.96 -14.09 10.22
N TRP A 187 12.76 -14.45 9.77
CA TRP A 187 11.60 -13.57 9.81
C TRP A 187 10.87 -13.59 11.16
N ARG A 188 11.21 -14.52 12.06
CA ARG A 188 10.63 -14.67 13.41
C ARG A 188 9.10 -14.79 13.39
N VAL A 189 8.57 -15.49 12.40
CA VAL A 189 7.14 -15.76 12.28
C VAL A 189 6.79 -16.92 13.22
N GLN A 190 5.81 -16.72 14.09
CA GLN A 190 5.32 -17.77 14.99
C GLN A 190 4.08 -18.41 14.40
N PHE A 191 4.19 -19.68 14.05
CA PHE A 191 3.07 -20.54 13.69
C PHE A 191 2.53 -21.18 14.97
N LEU A 192 1.21 -21.22 15.09
CA LEU A 192 0.51 -21.78 16.23
C LEU A 192 -0.24 -23.04 15.81
N GLU A 193 -0.10 -24.07 16.64
CA GLU A 193 -0.91 -25.28 16.61
C GLU A 193 -2.35 -24.97 17.06
N SER A 194 -3.26 -25.95 16.92
CA SER A 194 -4.66 -25.79 17.32
C SER A 194 -4.85 -25.54 18.82
N ASP A 195 -3.91 -26.01 19.64
CA ASP A 195 -3.90 -25.80 21.10
C ASP A 195 -3.22 -24.48 21.52
N GLY A 196 -2.74 -23.68 20.54
CA GLY A 196 -2.06 -22.41 20.78
C GLY A 196 -0.56 -22.53 21.09
N SER A 197 0.00 -23.74 21.12
CA SER A 197 1.45 -23.93 21.25
C SER A 197 2.18 -23.48 19.98
N ILE A 198 3.47 -23.12 20.12
CA ILE A 198 4.30 -22.74 18.97
C ILE A 198 4.69 -24.00 18.21
N ALA A 199 4.36 -24.03 16.92
CA ALA A 199 4.66 -25.15 16.04
C ALA A 199 6.18 -25.33 15.82
N SER A 200 6.63 -26.58 15.72
CA SER A 200 8.01 -26.92 15.38
C SER A 200 8.32 -26.68 13.90
N GLU A 201 9.61 -26.60 13.53
CA GLU A 201 10.01 -26.47 12.10
C GLU A 201 9.43 -27.59 11.23
N GLU A 202 9.43 -28.83 11.73
CA GLU A 202 8.87 -29.97 11.00
C GLU A 202 7.35 -29.88 10.85
N SER A 203 6.64 -29.35 11.86
CA SER A 203 5.19 -29.14 11.77
C SER A 203 4.85 -28.06 10.75
N VAL A 204 5.62 -26.97 10.71
CA VAL A 204 5.47 -25.90 9.70
C VAL A 204 5.71 -26.43 8.29
N PHE A 205 6.80 -27.19 8.08
CA PHE A 205 7.07 -27.79 6.77
C PHE A 205 6.00 -28.83 6.38
N SER A 206 5.54 -29.64 7.33
CA SER A 206 4.47 -30.61 7.10
C SER A 206 3.15 -29.94 6.70
N ASP A 207 2.81 -28.80 7.31
CA ASP A 207 1.62 -28.04 6.97
C ASP A 207 1.74 -27.35 5.60
N TRP A 208 2.92 -26.78 5.30
CA TRP A 208 3.25 -26.27 3.97
C TRP A 208 3.06 -27.35 2.90
N LYS A 209 3.62 -28.55 3.13
CA LYS A 209 3.54 -29.68 2.20
C LYS A 209 2.10 -30.16 2.00
N ARG A 210 1.33 -30.21 3.09
CA ARG A 210 -0.10 -30.55 3.06
C ARG A 210 -0.89 -29.60 2.16
N VAL A 211 -0.67 -28.30 2.28
CA VAL A 211 -1.33 -27.29 1.45
C VAL A 211 -0.91 -27.41 -0.01
N ARG A 212 0.40 -27.56 -0.27
CA ARG A 212 0.93 -27.76 -1.61
C ARG A 212 0.31 -28.96 -2.32
N ASP A 213 0.30 -30.11 -1.64
CA ASP A 213 -0.16 -31.38 -2.20
C ASP A 213 -1.69 -31.40 -2.39
N GLY A 214 -2.41 -30.61 -1.60
CA GLY A 214 -3.85 -30.39 -1.78
C GLY A 214 -4.21 -29.71 -3.10
N LYS A 215 -3.31 -28.87 -3.66
CA LYS A 215 -3.52 -28.13 -4.92
C LYS A 215 -4.87 -27.41 -5.00
N VAL A 216 -5.23 -26.68 -3.94
CA VAL A 216 -6.50 -25.97 -3.85
C VAL A 216 -6.28 -24.47 -3.72
N GLY A 217 -7.12 -23.66 -4.37
CA GLY A 217 -7.02 -22.20 -4.25
C GLY A 217 -7.19 -21.67 -2.82
N ALA A 218 -6.89 -20.38 -2.63
CA ALA A 218 -6.79 -19.75 -1.32
C ALA A 218 -7.94 -20.02 -0.34
N ARG A 219 -9.21 -19.99 -0.81
CA ARG A 219 -10.38 -20.22 0.05
C ARG A 219 -10.45 -21.64 0.60
N ALA A 220 -10.12 -22.63 -0.22
CA ALA A 220 -10.15 -24.04 0.16
C ALA A 220 -8.91 -24.43 1.00
N SER A 221 -7.79 -23.71 0.83
CA SER A 221 -6.58 -23.92 1.63
C SER A 221 -6.84 -23.75 3.14
N ALA A 222 -7.80 -22.90 3.53
CA ALA A 222 -8.19 -22.71 4.93
C ALA A 222 -8.68 -23.98 5.62
N ASN A 223 -9.26 -24.91 4.86
CA ASN A 223 -9.76 -26.19 5.36
C ASN A 223 -8.66 -27.28 5.41
N ILE A 224 -7.53 -27.03 4.74
CA ILE A 224 -6.40 -27.97 4.65
C ILE A 224 -5.31 -27.60 5.64
N ALA A 225 -4.93 -26.32 5.66
CA ALA A 225 -3.89 -25.80 6.54
C ALA A 225 -4.30 -25.92 8.00
N ARG A 226 -3.40 -26.46 8.83
CA ARG A 226 -3.62 -26.69 10.26
C ARG A 226 -3.02 -25.60 11.12
N LEU A 227 -1.96 -24.96 10.66
CA LEU A 227 -1.27 -23.92 11.43
C LEU A 227 -1.79 -22.53 11.12
N ARG A 228 -1.68 -21.64 12.09
CA ARG A 228 -2.03 -20.22 11.92
C ARG A 228 -0.92 -19.30 12.40
N ILE A 229 -0.78 -18.16 11.74
CA ILE A 229 0.01 -17.02 12.23
C ILE A 229 -0.94 -15.90 12.65
N SER A 230 -0.53 -15.05 13.59
CA SER A 230 -1.35 -13.89 13.95
C SER A 230 -1.42 -12.88 12.79
N LYS A 231 -2.48 -12.05 12.75
CA LYS A 231 -2.58 -10.96 11.76
C LYS A 231 -1.40 -9.98 11.87
N SER A 232 -0.95 -9.69 13.10
CA SER A 232 0.21 -8.83 13.33
C SER A 232 1.50 -9.48 12.85
N SER A 233 1.66 -10.80 12.99
CA SER A 233 2.80 -11.53 12.40
C SER A 233 2.79 -11.46 10.88
N ALA A 234 1.63 -11.59 10.23
CA ALA A 234 1.50 -11.45 8.77
C ALA A 234 1.87 -10.02 8.32
N GLU A 235 1.43 -9.00 9.04
CA GLU A 235 1.76 -7.60 8.76
C GLU A 235 3.25 -7.31 8.98
N ALA A 236 3.84 -7.85 10.05
CA ALA A 236 5.26 -7.72 10.35
C ALA A 236 6.12 -8.38 9.26
N LEU A 237 5.74 -9.57 8.79
CA LEU A 237 6.42 -10.24 7.68
C LEU A 237 6.43 -9.36 6.42
N ALA A 238 5.30 -8.79 6.03
CA ALA A 238 5.21 -7.92 4.87
C ALA A 238 6.09 -6.66 5.01
N ARG A 239 6.12 -6.02 6.17
CA ARG A 239 7.02 -4.88 6.44
C ARG A 239 8.49 -5.26 6.32
N LYS A 240 8.88 -6.42 6.85
CA LYS A 240 10.25 -6.93 6.74
C LYS A 240 10.62 -7.26 5.28
N GLN A 241 9.68 -7.77 4.48
CA GLN A 241 9.90 -7.99 3.05
C GLN A 241 10.08 -6.69 2.26
N ILE A 242 9.28 -5.65 2.55
CA ILE A 242 9.48 -4.31 1.97
C ILE A 242 10.90 -3.84 2.28
N ALA A 243 11.32 -3.97 3.53
CA ALA A 243 12.67 -3.58 3.95
C ALA A 243 13.77 -4.37 3.23
N TYR A 244 13.59 -5.68 3.08
CA TYR A 244 14.52 -6.52 2.34
C TYR A 244 14.68 -6.09 0.89
N PHE A 245 13.57 -5.79 0.20
CA PHE A 245 13.61 -5.31 -1.18
C PHE A 245 14.21 -3.91 -1.30
N ALA A 246 13.87 -2.99 -0.40
CA ALA A 246 14.47 -1.65 -0.35
C ALA A 246 16.00 -1.74 -0.17
N ASN A 247 16.45 -2.56 0.78
CA ASN A 247 17.87 -2.79 1.03
C ASN A 247 18.59 -3.42 -0.17
N GLY A 248 17.96 -4.41 -0.83
CA GLY A 248 18.51 -5.03 -2.04
C GLY A 248 18.65 -4.04 -3.20
N MET A 249 17.64 -3.19 -3.41
CA MET A 249 17.66 -2.11 -4.39
C MET A 249 18.78 -1.12 -4.09
N CYS A 250 18.86 -0.61 -2.85
CA CYS A 250 19.88 0.35 -2.43
C CYS A 250 21.30 -0.23 -2.38
N ARG A 251 21.46 -1.55 -2.22
CA ARG A 251 22.77 -2.21 -2.34
C ARG A 251 23.27 -2.18 -3.78
N LYS A 252 22.38 -2.40 -4.74
CA LYS A 252 22.72 -2.39 -6.17
C LYS A 252 22.86 -0.96 -6.72
N TYR A 253 22.00 -0.05 -6.27
CA TYR A 253 21.98 1.35 -6.68
C TYR A 253 22.01 2.24 -5.43
N PRO A 254 23.21 2.58 -4.90
CA PRO A 254 23.34 3.33 -3.64
C PRO A 254 22.59 4.67 -3.62
N TYR A 255 22.53 5.37 -4.76
CA TYR A 255 21.79 6.63 -4.92
C TYR A 255 20.27 6.47 -4.81
N ALA A 256 19.73 5.24 -4.84
CA ALA A 256 18.30 4.99 -4.67
C ALA A 256 17.75 5.52 -3.33
N ARG A 257 18.61 5.65 -2.30
CA ARG A 257 18.26 6.28 -1.01
C ARG A 257 17.95 7.78 -1.11
N GLN A 258 18.35 8.43 -2.21
CA GLN A 258 18.08 9.84 -2.46
C GLN A 258 16.86 10.04 -3.37
N LEU A 259 16.33 8.97 -3.95
CA LEU A 259 15.11 9.05 -4.74
C LEU A 259 13.91 9.31 -3.83
N HIS A 260 12.93 10.06 -4.34
CA HIS A 260 11.66 10.24 -3.65
C HIS A 260 11.05 8.88 -3.31
N THR A 261 10.54 8.71 -2.08
CA THR A 261 10.07 7.41 -1.56
C THR A 261 8.94 6.81 -2.38
N TRP A 262 8.20 7.62 -3.14
CA TRP A 262 7.17 7.12 -4.07
C TRP A 262 7.73 6.41 -5.30
N ILE A 263 8.89 6.82 -5.80
CA ILE A 263 9.62 6.08 -6.84
C ILE A 263 10.06 4.73 -6.26
N GLN A 264 10.65 4.74 -5.07
CA GLN A 264 11.07 3.52 -4.37
C GLN A 264 9.89 2.56 -4.14
N MET A 265 8.76 3.10 -3.68
CA MET A 265 7.50 2.36 -3.48
C MET A 265 7.02 1.70 -4.77
N ALA A 266 6.95 2.44 -5.88
CA ALA A 266 6.52 1.91 -7.16
C ALA A 266 7.42 0.78 -7.66
N LEU A 267 8.75 0.95 -7.52
CA LEU A 267 9.73 -0.07 -7.88
C LEU A 267 9.63 -1.32 -7.00
N ILE A 268 9.50 -1.15 -5.68
CA ILE A 268 9.41 -2.26 -4.73
C ILE A 268 8.09 -3.03 -4.87
N ASP A 269 6.97 -2.34 -5.15
CA ASP A 269 5.67 -3.00 -5.36
C ASP A 269 5.70 -4.00 -6.53
N THR A 270 6.59 -3.81 -7.51
CA THR A 270 6.79 -4.80 -8.58
C THR A 270 7.23 -6.16 -8.05
N ARG A 271 7.76 -6.27 -6.83
CA ARG A 271 8.23 -7.54 -6.26
C ARG A 271 7.11 -8.46 -5.78
N TRP A 272 5.96 -7.91 -5.38
CA TRP A 272 4.79 -8.71 -5.02
C TRP A 272 4.13 -9.40 -6.22
N ASN A 273 4.28 -8.83 -7.41
CA ASN A 273 3.93 -9.51 -8.65
C ASN A 273 4.86 -9.00 -9.77
N PRO A 274 5.95 -9.74 -10.07
CA PRO A 274 6.99 -9.28 -10.97
C PRO A 274 6.61 -9.40 -12.45
N ALA A 275 5.59 -10.18 -12.81
CA ALA A 275 5.25 -10.49 -14.21
C ALA A 275 6.49 -10.77 -15.10
N LYS A 276 7.40 -11.61 -14.57
CA LYS A 276 8.67 -11.99 -15.20
C LYS A 276 9.63 -10.82 -15.48
N ARG A 277 9.53 -9.72 -14.74
CA ARG A 277 10.46 -8.59 -14.84
C ARG A 277 10.99 -8.20 -13.46
N ASN A 278 12.30 -7.96 -13.40
CA ASN A 278 12.96 -7.49 -12.20
C ASN A 278 13.30 -5.99 -12.37
N PRO A 279 12.76 -5.09 -11.53
CA PRO A 279 13.06 -3.64 -11.54
C PRO A 279 14.53 -3.30 -11.36
N TRP A 280 15.34 -4.20 -10.81
CA TRP A 280 16.79 -4.04 -10.72
C TRP A 280 17.50 -5.25 -11.34
N GLY A 281 16.95 -5.79 -12.42
CA GLY A 281 17.59 -6.80 -13.26
C GLY A 281 18.77 -6.25 -14.07
N THR A 282 19.13 -6.94 -15.16
CA THR A 282 20.28 -6.62 -16.01
C THR A 282 19.90 -6.28 -17.46
N THR A 283 18.59 -6.23 -17.78
CA THR A 283 18.13 -5.91 -19.13
C THR A 283 18.51 -4.48 -19.53
N SER A 284 18.78 -4.24 -20.81
CA SER A 284 19.13 -2.91 -21.35
C SER A 284 18.16 -1.81 -20.91
N LEU A 285 16.84 -2.05 -21.00
CA LEU A 285 15.81 -1.10 -20.57
C LEU A 285 15.94 -0.73 -19.09
N VAL A 286 16.06 -1.72 -18.20
CA VAL A 286 16.22 -1.50 -16.76
C VAL A 286 17.53 -0.75 -16.46
N ASN A 287 18.62 -1.10 -17.14
CA ASN A 287 19.90 -0.41 -16.97
C ASN A 287 19.81 1.06 -17.41
N LYS A 288 19.12 1.36 -18.52
CA LYS A 288 18.86 2.74 -18.97
C LYS A 288 18.02 3.51 -17.95
N MET A 289 16.94 2.90 -17.46
CA MET A 289 16.06 3.51 -16.44
C MET A 289 16.85 3.91 -15.20
N TRP A 290 17.69 3.01 -14.66
CA TRP A 290 18.50 3.33 -13.49
C TRP A 290 19.58 4.37 -13.76
N LYS A 291 20.19 4.40 -14.96
CA LYS A 291 21.11 5.50 -15.34
C LYS A 291 20.45 6.88 -15.29
N LEU A 292 19.18 6.98 -15.67
CA LEU A 292 18.41 8.22 -15.58
C LEU A 292 17.99 8.56 -14.14
N LEU A 293 17.98 7.59 -13.22
CA LEU A 293 17.69 7.80 -11.80
C LEU A 293 18.95 8.14 -10.97
N ASP A 294 20.13 8.16 -11.56
CA ASP A 294 21.36 8.50 -10.84
C ASP A 294 21.44 10.03 -10.63
N ILE A 295 20.96 10.48 -9.47
CA ILE A 295 20.89 11.89 -9.07
C ILE A 295 22.25 12.61 -9.13
N GLY A 296 23.36 11.87 -9.04
CA GLY A 296 24.71 12.43 -9.12
C GLY A 296 25.21 12.65 -10.55
N LYS A 297 24.40 12.41 -11.58
CA LYS A 297 24.82 12.49 -12.99
C LYS A 297 24.09 13.60 -13.75
N PRO A 298 24.74 14.24 -14.74
CA PRO A 298 24.08 15.19 -15.63
C PRO A 298 22.91 14.60 -16.43
N THR A 299 22.87 13.27 -16.56
CA THR A 299 21.80 12.53 -17.22
C THR A 299 20.61 12.24 -16.30
N PHE A 300 20.57 12.80 -15.09
CA PHE A 300 19.46 12.61 -14.17
C PHE A 300 18.16 13.15 -14.79
N ASP A 301 17.24 12.24 -15.06
CA ASP A 301 15.95 12.50 -15.68
C ASP A 301 14.92 11.49 -15.13
N PRO A 302 14.30 11.80 -13.98
CA PRO A 302 13.35 10.88 -13.35
C PRO A 302 12.06 10.74 -14.17
N ILE A 303 11.74 11.68 -15.07
CA ILE A 303 10.58 11.59 -15.98
C ILE A 303 10.87 10.63 -17.14
N GLY A 304 12.06 10.71 -17.74
CA GLY A 304 12.53 9.74 -18.72
C GLY A 304 12.67 8.34 -18.12
N ALA A 305 13.12 8.23 -16.87
CA ALA A 305 13.13 6.97 -16.14
C ALA A 305 11.71 6.39 -15.98
N HIS A 306 10.72 7.22 -15.65
CA HIS A 306 9.32 6.80 -15.60
C HIS A 306 8.82 6.28 -16.96
N ALA A 307 9.17 6.95 -18.08
CA ALA A 307 8.78 6.47 -19.41
C ALA A 307 9.33 5.07 -19.71
N LEU A 308 10.59 4.81 -19.36
CA LEU A 308 11.20 3.48 -19.47
C LEU A 308 10.53 2.46 -18.53
N PHE A 309 10.14 2.87 -17.32
CA PHE A 309 9.38 2.03 -16.40
C PHE A 309 8.03 1.61 -17.00
N VAL A 310 7.28 2.55 -17.58
CA VAL A 310 6.00 2.28 -18.25
C VAL A 310 6.19 1.29 -19.41
N GLU A 311 7.18 1.52 -20.28
CA GLU A 311 7.52 0.63 -21.38
C GLU A 311 7.88 -0.78 -20.86
N GLY A 312 8.64 -0.83 -19.78
CA GLY A 312 9.10 -2.08 -19.18
C GLY A 312 7.95 -2.99 -18.72
N TRP A 313 6.85 -2.40 -18.27
CA TRP A 313 5.71 -3.12 -17.69
C TRP A 313 4.46 -3.15 -18.58
N LYS A 314 4.48 -2.46 -19.73
CA LYS A 314 3.38 -2.44 -20.71
C LYS A 314 3.02 -3.86 -21.17
N GLY A 315 1.73 -4.16 -21.16
CA GLY A 315 1.17 -5.41 -21.71
C GLY A 315 1.56 -6.70 -20.96
N ARG A 316 2.23 -6.59 -19.80
CA ARG A 316 2.60 -7.76 -18.99
C ARG A 316 1.46 -8.16 -18.06
N GLY A 317 1.36 -9.45 -17.72
CA GLY A 317 0.39 -9.96 -16.75
C GLY A 317 -1.06 -9.99 -17.26
N THR A 318 -1.99 -10.29 -16.38
CA THR A 318 -3.44 -10.40 -16.67
C THR A 318 -4.11 -9.02 -16.73
N PRO A 319 -5.37 -8.88 -17.18
CA PRO A 319 -6.10 -7.60 -17.10
C PRO A 319 -6.15 -7.03 -15.67
N ALA A 320 -6.37 -7.86 -14.65
CA ALA A 320 -6.31 -7.46 -13.25
C ALA A 320 -4.91 -6.96 -12.81
N TYR A 321 -3.85 -7.41 -13.48
CA TYR A 321 -2.50 -6.90 -13.26
C TYR A 321 -2.32 -5.47 -13.78
N GLN A 322 -3.06 -5.05 -14.82
CA GLN A 322 -2.93 -3.69 -15.37
C GLN A 322 -3.37 -2.61 -14.37
N VAL A 323 -4.32 -2.89 -13.49
CA VAL A 323 -4.69 -1.99 -12.38
C VAL A 323 -3.49 -1.76 -11.45
N ARG A 324 -2.67 -2.79 -11.23
CA ARG A 324 -1.44 -2.69 -10.42
C ARG A 324 -0.39 -1.84 -11.14
N VAL A 325 -0.23 -2.02 -12.44
CA VAL A 325 0.69 -1.23 -13.26
C VAL A 325 0.29 0.25 -13.26
N ALA A 326 -1.00 0.56 -13.42
CA ALA A 326 -1.49 1.93 -13.39
C ALA A 326 -1.13 2.65 -12.08
N TRP A 327 -1.35 2.01 -10.92
CA TRP A 327 -0.99 2.59 -9.63
C TRP A 327 0.52 2.79 -9.48
N ARG A 328 1.35 1.84 -9.94
CA ARG A 328 2.82 1.97 -9.91
C ARG A 328 3.28 3.15 -10.76
N ASN A 329 2.74 3.29 -11.97
CA ASN A 329 3.06 4.39 -12.89
C ASN A 329 2.70 5.73 -12.25
N GLU A 330 1.49 5.84 -11.67
CA GLU A 330 1.04 7.04 -10.97
C GLU A 330 2.01 7.42 -9.83
N ARG A 331 2.35 6.49 -8.93
CA ARG A 331 3.26 6.75 -7.80
C ARG A 331 4.69 7.08 -8.27
N PHE A 332 5.19 6.40 -9.29
CA PHE A 332 6.50 6.70 -9.86
C PHE A 332 6.50 8.12 -10.44
N LEU A 333 5.55 8.45 -11.32
CA LEU A 333 5.47 9.76 -11.96
C LEU A 333 5.33 10.89 -10.93
N GLU A 334 4.48 10.71 -9.93
CA GLU A 334 4.27 11.70 -8.88
C GLU A 334 5.55 11.91 -8.05
N GLY A 335 6.30 10.83 -7.78
CA GLY A 335 7.62 10.93 -7.15
C GLY A 335 8.65 11.61 -8.05
N ALA A 336 8.65 11.33 -9.35
CA ALA A 336 9.55 11.94 -10.33
C ALA A 336 9.31 13.44 -10.46
N MET A 337 8.04 13.87 -10.54
CA MET A 337 7.65 15.29 -10.59
C MET A 337 8.13 16.06 -9.36
N ARG A 338 8.07 15.45 -8.16
CA ARG A 338 8.55 16.05 -6.91
C ARG A 338 10.07 16.18 -6.80
N MET A 339 10.82 15.46 -7.62
CA MET A 339 12.28 15.57 -7.65
C MET A 339 12.79 16.67 -8.58
N ILE A 340 11.95 17.14 -9.51
CA ILE A 340 12.30 18.18 -10.50
C ILE A 340 11.61 19.53 -10.23
N ALA A 341 10.66 19.56 -9.29
CA ALA A 341 10.03 20.75 -8.75
C ALA A 341 10.84 21.26 -7.56
#